data_AF-A0A1Y1KUD0-F1
#
_entry.id   AF-A0A1Y1KUD0-F1
#
_cell.length_a   1.000
_cell.length_b   1.000
_cell.length_c   1.000
_cell.angle_alpha   90.00
_cell.angle_beta   90.00
_cell.angle_gamma   90.00
#
_symmetry.space_group_name_H-M   'P 1'
#
loop_
_entity.id
_entity.type
_entity.pdbx_description
1 polymer ?
#
loop_
_entity_poly.entity_id
_entity_poly.type
_entity_poly.pdbx_seq_one_letter_code
_entity_poly.pdbx_strand_id
1 'polypeptide(L)'
;MCHLDDDSLLVFLRGCKWSLERVKEKLDHFYTVRTLIPEFFSDRDPLTEDIQTLLNRGVMLPLPNTNGSDGPRICYFNFECVDLDLPKIVPSKYFFMILDALLEEDDHLIVSGIEIIINMKGLPASYLMQF
;
A
#
# COMPACT_ATOMS: atom_id res chain seq x y z
N MET A 1 20.87 -4.25 -12.01
CA MET A 1 21.16 -4.92 -10.72
C MET A 1 20.61 -4.02 -9.64
N CYS A 2 19.43 -4.33 -9.11
CA CYS A 2 18.84 -3.60 -7.99
C CYS A 2 19.73 -3.81 -6.76
N HIS A 3 20.23 -2.73 -6.18
CA HIS A 3 20.83 -2.80 -4.86
C HIS A 3 19.66 -2.98 -3.89
N LEU A 4 19.51 -4.16 -3.29
CA LEU A 4 18.82 -4.21 -2.00
C LEU A 4 19.72 -3.46 -1.03
N ASP A 5 19.18 -2.43 -0.39
CA ASP A 5 19.81 -1.88 0.80
C ASP A 5 19.54 -2.81 2.00
N ASP A 6 20.36 -2.65 3.04
CA ASP A 6 20.28 -3.50 4.24
C ASP A 6 18.91 -3.34 4.93
N ASP A 7 18.32 -2.15 4.87
CA ASP A 7 17.02 -1.83 5.47
C ASP A 7 15.87 -2.57 4.76
N SER A 8 15.84 -2.58 3.43
CA SER A 8 14.89 -3.36 2.64
C SER A 8 15.00 -4.85 2.96
N LEU A 9 16.23 -5.38 3.05
CA LEU A 9 16.45 -6.79 3.36
C LEU A 9 15.89 -7.15 4.75
N LEU A 10 16.05 -6.26 5.72
CA LEU A 10 15.51 -6.43 7.07
C LEU A 10 13.98 -6.53 7.07
N VAL A 11 13.28 -5.75 6.25
CA VAL A 11 11.81 -5.83 6.11
C VAL A 11 11.39 -7.23 5.65
N PHE A 12 12.05 -7.78 4.62
CA PHE A 12 11.76 -9.14 4.16
C PHE A 12 12.07 -10.20 5.22
N LEU A 13 13.23 -10.09 5.88
CA LEU A 13 13.64 -11.02 6.94
C LEU A 13 12.64 -11.02 8.11
N ARG A 14 12.24 -9.84 8.60
CA ARG A 14 11.25 -9.69 9.68
C ARG A 14 9.92 -10.31 9.28
N GLY A 15 9.39 -9.96 8.11
CA GLY A 15 8.11 -10.48 7.61
C GLY A 15 8.12 -11.99 7.35
N CYS A 16 9.29 -12.58 7.06
CA CYS A 16 9.44 -14.02 6.84
C CYS A 16 9.93 -14.78 8.09
N LYS A 17 9.98 -14.12 9.27
CA LYS A 17 10.49 -14.71 10.53
C LYS A 17 11.87 -15.33 10.35
N TRP A 18 12.74 -14.66 9.60
CA TRP A 18 14.13 -15.05 9.30
C TRP A 18 14.29 -16.35 8.50
N SER A 19 13.21 -16.89 7.91
CA SER A 19 13.29 -18.02 6.98
C SER A 19 13.86 -17.57 5.64
N LEU A 20 15.10 -17.94 5.35
CA LEU A 20 15.78 -17.55 4.10
C LEU A 20 15.09 -18.09 2.85
N GLU A 21 14.47 -19.26 2.92
CA GLU A 21 13.68 -19.83 1.82
C GLU A 21 12.49 -18.93 1.48
N ARG A 22 11.70 -18.57 2.50
CA ARG A 22 10.54 -17.67 2.34
C ARG A 22 10.94 -16.27 1.90
N VAL A 23 12.10 -15.77 2.36
CA VAL A 23 12.63 -14.47 1.92
C VAL A 23 12.91 -14.48 0.42
N LYS A 24 13.56 -15.54 -0.10
CA LYS A 24 13.84 -15.67 -1.53
C LYS A 24 12.55 -15.72 -2.36
N GLU A 25 11.58 -16.52 -1.94
CA GLU A 25 10.27 -16.60 -2.58
C GLU A 25 9.56 -15.24 -2.57
N LYS A 26 9.53 -14.55 -1.43
CA LYS A 26 8.87 -13.24 -1.29
C LYS A 26 9.53 -12.16 -2.13
N LEU A 27 10.87 -12.15 -2.21
CA LEU A 27 11.62 -11.23 -3.07
C LEU A 27 11.30 -11.46 -4.55
N ASP A 28 11.30 -12.72 -4.99
CA ASP A 28 10.99 -13.07 -6.37
C ASP A 28 9.57 -12.63 -6.75
N HIS A 29 8.58 -12.93 -5.90
CA HIS A 29 7.21 -12.46 -6.09
C HIS A 29 7.09 -10.93 -6.08
N PHE A 30 7.76 -10.25 -5.15
CA PHE A 30 7.71 -8.80 -5.04
C PHE A 30 8.19 -8.09 -6.31
N TYR A 31 9.33 -8.52 -6.87
CA TYR A 31 9.85 -7.92 -8.10
C TYR A 31 9.08 -8.39 -9.35
N THR A 32 8.63 -9.63 -9.37
CA THR A 32 7.84 -10.18 -10.48
C THR A 32 6.52 -9.41 -10.64
N VAL A 33 5.74 -9.24 -9.57
CA VAL A 33 4.47 -8.51 -9.61
C VAL A 33 4.68 -7.08 -10.09
N ARG A 34 5.69 -6.37 -9.57
CA ARG A 34 5.99 -4.99 -9.97
C ARG A 34 6.36 -4.85 -11.45
N THR A 35 6.96 -5.89 -12.01
CA THR A 35 7.32 -5.93 -13.44
C THR A 35 6.12 -6.27 -14.31
N LEU A 36 5.20 -7.12 -13.84
CA LEU A 36 4.04 -7.58 -14.60
C LEU A 36 2.90 -6.57 -14.68
N ILE A 37 2.76 -5.69 -13.68
CA ILE A 37 1.70 -4.69 -13.61
C ILE A 37 2.25 -3.26 -13.42
N PRO A 38 3.02 -2.74 -14.40
CA PRO A 38 3.70 -1.46 -14.31
C PRO A 38 2.74 -0.26 -14.15
N GLU A 39 1.47 -0.41 -14.52
CA GLU A 39 0.43 0.63 -14.36
C GLU A 39 0.24 1.07 -12.89
N PHE A 40 0.50 0.17 -11.92
CA PHE A 40 0.46 0.51 -10.50
C PHE A 40 1.85 0.87 -9.95
N PHE A 41 2.92 0.33 -10.54
CA PHE A 41 4.26 0.37 -9.94
C PHE A 41 5.28 1.27 -10.66
N SER A 42 4.95 1.82 -11.82
CA SER A 42 5.78 2.75 -12.59
C SER A 42 5.15 4.15 -12.63
N ASP A 43 5.98 5.17 -12.88
CA ASP A 43 5.57 6.57 -12.98
C ASP A 43 4.73 7.01 -11.75
N ARG A 44 5.41 7.02 -10.59
CA ARG A 44 4.82 7.27 -9.27
C ARG A 44 5.39 8.56 -8.69
N ASP A 45 5.01 9.69 -9.27
CA ASP A 45 5.33 11.00 -8.71
C ASP A 45 4.28 11.40 -7.65
N PRO A 46 4.66 11.50 -6.36
CA PRO A 46 3.75 11.88 -5.29
C PRO A 46 3.27 13.32 -5.40
N LEU A 47 3.91 14.17 -6.19
CA LEU A 47 3.58 15.60 -6.34
C LEU A 47 2.59 15.88 -7.47
N THR A 48 2.16 14.84 -8.21
CA THR A 48 1.11 14.99 -9.23
C THR A 48 -0.20 15.45 -8.61
N GLU A 49 -0.96 16.27 -9.34
CA GLU A 49 -2.20 16.88 -8.87
C GLU A 49 -3.23 15.83 -8.42
N ASP A 50 -3.37 14.74 -9.16
CA ASP A 50 -4.29 13.65 -8.84
C ASP A 50 -3.93 12.98 -7.51
N ILE A 51 -2.64 12.66 -7.29
CA ILE A 51 -2.16 12.02 -6.06
C ILE A 51 -2.28 12.97 -4.87
N GLN A 52 -1.92 14.24 -5.05
CA GLN A 52 -2.09 15.28 -4.02
C GLN A 52 -3.57 15.49 -3.68
N THR A 53 -4.47 15.39 -4.66
CA THR A 53 -5.91 15.48 -4.42
C THR A 53 -6.40 14.33 -3.55
N LEU A 54 -5.99 13.08 -3.85
CA LEU A 54 -6.35 11.92 -3.04
C LEU A 54 -5.78 12.01 -1.61
N LEU A 55 -4.53 12.46 -1.48
CA LEU A 55 -3.87 12.66 -0.20
C LEU A 55 -4.58 13.72 0.65
N ASN A 56 -4.85 14.90 0.08
CA ASN A 56 -5.50 16.01 0.78
C ASN A 56 -6.95 15.69 1.16
N ARG A 57 -7.64 14.83 0.38
CA ARG A 57 -8.98 14.32 0.72
C ARG A 57 -8.95 13.19 1.76
N GLY A 58 -7.77 12.70 2.13
CA GLY A 58 -7.62 11.62 3.10
C GLY A 58 -8.23 10.30 2.63
N VAL A 59 -8.09 9.98 1.34
CA VAL A 59 -8.67 8.78 0.71
C VAL A 59 -8.17 7.50 1.38
N MET A 60 -6.87 7.43 1.69
CA MET A 60 -6.29 6.36 2.47
C MET A 60 -5.23 6.95 3.40
N LEU A 61 -5.39 6.75 4.71
CA LEU A 61 -4.40 7.20 5.68
C LEU A 61 -4.15 6.13 6.75
N PRO A 62 -2.90 5.97 7.22
CA PRO A 62 -2.64 5.24 8.44
C PRO A 62 -3.28 5.96 9.62
N LEU A 63 -4.00 5.24 10.46
CA LEU A 63 -4.49 5.79 11.72
C LEU A 63 -3.32 5.92 12.71
N PRO A 64 -3.32 6.94 13.58
CA PRO A 64 -2.20 7.23 14.47
C PRO A 64 -1.94 6.08 15.48
N ASN A 65 -3.02 5.44 15.93
CA ASN A 65 -2.96 4.37 16.92
C ASN A 65 -3.20 3.01 16.28
N THR A 66 -2.54 1.99 16.81
CA THR A 66 -2.76 0.58 16.52
C THR A 66 -3.62 -0.07 17.62
N ASN A 67 -4.03 -1.32 17.41
CA ASN A 67 -4.74 -2.10 18.42
C ASN A 67 -3.75 -2.66 19.47
N GLY A 68 -3.41 -1.83 20.46
CA GLY A 68 -2.42 -2.16 21.50
C GLY A 68 -0.98 -1.83 21.08
N SER A 69 0.01 -2.13 21.94
CA SER A 69 1.42 -1.77 21.71
C SER A 69 2.03 -2.45 20.48
N ASP A 70 1.60 -3.67 20.18
CA ASP A 70 2.18 -4.55 19.16
C ASP A 70 1.18 -4.90 18.05
N GLY A 71 0.07 -4.17 17.97
CA GLY A 71 -0.99 -4.41 16.99
C GLY A 71 -0.55 -4.07 15.56
N PRO A 72 -1.24 -4.61 14.54
CA PRO A 72 -1.01 -4.24 13.16
C PRO A 72 -1.28 -2.75 12.92
N ARG A 73 -0.64 -2.17 11.91
CA ARG A 73 -0.96 -0.82 11.45
C ARG A 73 -2.38 -0.80 10.88
N ILE A 74 -3.23 0.06 11.42
CA ILE A 74 -4.59 0.25 10.91
C ILE A 74 -4.56 1.33 9.84
N CYS A 75 -5.05 1.03 8.64
CA CYS A 75 -5.28 2.00 7.58
C CYS A 75 -6.79 2.18 7.37
N TYR A 76 -7.23 3.43 7.26
CA TYR A 76 -8.61 3.74 6.90
C TYR A 76 -8.67 4.16 5.44
N PHE A 77 -9.45 3.43 4.65
CA PHE A 77 -9.72 3.71 3.25
C PHE A 77 -11.16 4.22 3.12
N ASN A 78 -11.34 5.45 2.65
CA ASN A 78 -12.63 6.09 2.53
C ASN A 78 -13.04 6.32 1.09
N PHE A 79 -13.92 5.46 0.55
CA PHE A 79 -14.44 5.61 -0.81
C PHE A 79 -15.28 6.88 -1.01
N GLU A 80 -15.88 7.44 0.05
CA GLU A 80 -16.64 8.69 -0.05
C GLU A 80 -15.73 9.88 -0.43
N CYS A 81 -14.43 9.78 -0.15
CA CYS A 81 -13.43 10.79 -0.51
C CYS A 81 -12.82 10.58 -1.90
N VAL A 82 -13.06 9.43 -2.53
CA VAL A 82 -12.50 9.12 -3.86
C VAL A 82 -13.24 9.94 -4.90
N ASP A 83 -12.48 10.66 -5.71
CA ASP A 83 -13.04 11.27 -6.92
C ASP A 83 -13.35 10.18 -7.94
N LEU A 84 -14.63 9.93 -8.20
CA LEU A 84 -15.06 8.85 -9.10
C LEU A 84 -14.84 9.19 -10.58
N ASP A 85 -14.53 10.44 -10.90
CA ASP A 85 -14.19 10.88 -12.26
C ASP A 85 -12.72 10.59 -12.60
N LEU A 86 -11.87 10.33 -11.60
CA LEU A 86 -10.49 9.90 -11.83
C LEU A 86 -10.45 8.51 -12.49
N PRO A 87 -9.47 8.27 -13.38
CA PRO A 87 -9.19 6.92 -13.87
C PRO A 87 -8.97 5.96 -12.69
N LYS A 88 -9.63 4.79 -12.67
CA LYS A 88 -9.57 3.83 -11.55
C LYS A 88 -8.16 3.36 -11.18
N ILE A 89 -7.24 3.46 -12.13
CA ILE A 89 -5.83 3.17 -11.90
C ILE A 89 -5.20 4.15 -10.91
N VAL A 90 -5.66 5.40 -10.84
CA VAL A 90 -5.09 6.45 -9.99
C VAL A 90 -5.33 6.17 -8.50
N PRO A 91 -6.56 5.92 -7.99
CA PRO A 91 -6.76 5.51 -6.61
C PRO A 91 -6.04 4.21 -6.24
N SER A 92 -5.93 3.27 -7.18
CA SER A 92 -5.23 2.00 -6.96
C SER A 92 -3.72 2.18 -6.87
N LYS A 93 -3.13 3.01 -7.75
CA LYS A 93 -1.72 3.40 -7.71
C LYS A 93 -1.40 4.13 -6.40
N TYR A 94 -2.26 5.07 -6.01
CA TYR A 94 -2.16 5.78 -4.73
C TYR A 94 -2.15 4.83 -3.53
N PHE A 95 -3.04 3.84 -3.50
CA PHE A 95 -3.07 2.81 -2.47
C PHE A 95 -1.72 2.08 -2.34
N PHE A 96 -1.15 1.63 -3.46
CA PHE A 96 0.17 0.98 -3.44
C PHE A 96 1.32 1.93 -3.06
N MET A 97 1.23 3.22 -3.39
CA MET A 97 2.21 4.22 -2.95
C MET A 97 2.21 4.40 -1.43
N ILE A 98 1.03 4.48 -0.80
CA ILE A 98 0.91 4.56 0.66
C ILE A 98 1.42 3.27 1.31
N LEU A 99 1.09 2.10 0.77
CA LEU A 99 1.61 0.83 1.30
C LEU A 99 3.13 0.73 1.21
N ASP A 100 3.74 1.19 0.11
CA ASP A 100 5.19 1.17 -0.05
C ASP A 100 5.87 2.11 0.96
N ALA A 101 5.34 3.32 1.14
CA ALA A 101 5.86 4.25 2.14
C ALA A 101 5.78 3.65 3.57
N LEU A 102 4.67 2.98 3.91
CA LEU A 102 4.52 2.34 5.21
C LEU A 102 5.42 1.10 5.37
N LEU A 103 5.74 0.37 4.30
CA LEU A 103 6.69 -0.74 4.35
C LEU A 103 8.12 -0.27 4.67
N GLU A 104 8.45 0.98 4.37
CA GLU A 104 9.75 1.59 4.66
C GLU A 104 9.79 2.21 6.06
N GLU A 105 8.69 2.82 6.52
CA GLU A 105 8.70 3.68 7.72
C GLU A 105 7.99 3.08 8.95
N ASP A 106 7.11 2.07 8.78
CA ASP A 106 6.19 1.65 9.84
C ASP A 106 6.53 0.26 10.43
N ASP A 107 7.12 0.26 11.62
CA ASP A 107 7.49 -0.97 12.33
C ASP A 107 6.28 -1.87 12.66
N HIS A 108 5.12 -1.29 12.98
CA HIS A 108 3.90 -2.06 13.25
C HIS A 108 3.44 -2.83 12.01
N LEU A 109 3.52 -2.21 10.83
CA LEU A 109 3.23 -2.87 9.56
C LEU A 109 4.25 -3.97 9.27
N ILE A 110 5.53 -3.69 9.42
CA ILE A 110 6.62 -4.63 9.11
C ILE A 110 6.55 -5.88 9.99
N VAL A 111 6.26 -5.70 11.29
CA VAL A 111 6.31 -6.77 12.29
C VAL A 111 4.95 -7.46 12.47
N SER A 112 3.88 -6.67 12.59
CA SER A 112 2.55 -7.16 12.96
C SER A 112 1.55 -7.14 11.81
N GLY A 113 1.92 -6.57 10.65
CA GLY A 113 1.09 -6.52 9.46
C GLY A 113 0.13 -5.33 9.44
N ILE A 114 -0.83 -5.38 8.52
CA ILE A 114 -1.77 -4.28 8.25
C ILE A 114 -3.22 -4.74 8.41
N GLU A 115 -4.06 -3.88 8.99
CA GLU A 115 -5.51 -4.01 8.99
C GLU A 115 -6.11 -2.84 8.20
N ILE A 116 -7.00 -3.14 7.25
CA ILE A 116 -7.62 -2.11 6.40
C ILE A 116 -9.10 -2.01 6.72
N ILE A 117 -9.52 -0.84 7.20
CA ILE A 117 -10.92 -0.50 7.41
C ILE A 117 -11.41 0.25 6.19
N ILE A 118 -12.46 -0.26 5.54
CA ILE A 118 -12.97 0.30 4.29
C ILE A 118 -14.35 0.91 4.52
N ASN A 119 -14.49 2.23 4.37
CA ASN A 119 -15.79 2.88 4.24
C ASN A 119 -16.23 2.86 2.78
N MET A 120 -17.27 2.08 2.48
CA MET A 120 -17.87 1.97 1.13
C MET A 120 -19.09 2.88 0.93
N LYS A 121 -19.40 3.76 1.88
CA LYS A 121 -20.54 4.68 1.76
C LYS A 121 -20.37 5.58 0.53
N GLY A 122 -21.45 5.76 -0.22
CA GLY A 122 -21.46 6.59 -1.43
C GLY A 122 -20.88 5.93 -2.68
N LEU A 123 -20.33 4.71 -2.56
CA LEU A 123 -19.80 3.98 -3.71
C LEU A 123 -20.94 3.32 -4.51
N PRO A 124 -21.17 3.69 -5.79
CA PRO A 124 -22.19 3.05 -6.59
C PRO A 124 -21.76 1.62 -6.94
N ALA A 125 -22.69 0.66 -6.89
CA ALA A 125 -22.41 -0.75 -7.19
C ALA A 125 -21.80 -0.95 -8.59
N SER A 126 -22.14 -0.09 -9.55
CA SER A 126 -21.54 -0.08 -10.89
C SER A 126 -20.03 0.17 -10.88
N TYR A 127 -19.51 0.92 -9.91
CA TYR A 127 -18.07 1.14 -9.78
C TYR A 127 -17.33 -0.16 -9.43
N LEU A 128 -17.95 -1.04 -8.65
CA LEU A 128 -17.40 -2.34 -8.26
C LEU A 128 -17.52 -3.41 -9.35
N MET A 129 -18.47 -3.28 -10.29
CA MET A 129 -18.79 -4.31 -11.29
C MET A 129 -18.01 -4.20 -12.61
N GLN A 130 -17.12 -3.22 -12.74
CA GLN A 130 -16.39 -2.94 -14.00
C GLN A 130 -14.95 -3.48 -13.95
N PHE A 131 -14.75 -4.65 -13.34
CA PHE A 131 -13.48 -5.38 -13.31
C PHE A 131 -13.66 -6.74 -13.96
#